data_AF-A0A932USP4-F1
#
_entry.id   AF-A0A932USP4-F1
#
_cell.length_a   1.000
_cell.length_b   1.000
_cell.length_c   1.000
_cell.angle_alpha   90.00
_cell.angle_beta   90.00
_cell.angle_gamma   90.00
#
_symmetry.space_group_name_H-M   'P 1'
#
loop_
_entity.id
_entity.type
_entity.pdbx_description
1 polymer ?
#
loop_
_entity_poly.entity_id
_entity_poly.type
_entity_poly.pdbx_seq_one_letter_code
_entity_poly.pdbx_strand_id
1 'polypeptide(L)'
;MGFRKAFADLKRFSSKTFQAFRGFIIIIAFTDRGRMRRFRLKKSLLIFSAFVVLASIFGSALSFLGVFQGSYERARLVSLEAENRSLVSLLEGQAEQLSKLRQELDRLKELERSLRAVAGFGPPSPGVGRKAGQVPLGRE
;
A
#
# COMPACT_ATOMS: atom_id res chain seq x y z
N MET A 1 0.30 16.93 -41.30
CA MET A 1 -0.25 15.90 -42.23
C MET A 1 -0.93 14.69 -41.55
N GLY A 2 -0.85 14.50 -40.22
CA GLY A 2 -1.39 13.30 -39.55
C GLY A 2 -2.91 13.24 -39.32
N PHE A 3 -3.57 14.38 -39.09
CA PHE A 3 -4.99 14.42 -38.70
C PHE A 3 -5.93 13.91 -39.80
N ARG A 4 -5.62 14.20 -41.07
CA ARG A 4 -6.41 13.75 -42.23
C ARG A 4 -6.31 12.23 -42.45
N LYS A 5 -5.16 11.62 -42.16
CA LYS A 5 -4.98 10.15 -42.21
C LYS A 5 -5.77 9.46 -41.10
N ALA A 6 -5.66 9.96 -39.86
CA ALA A 6 -6.43 9.42 -38.73
C ALA A 6 -7.94 9.48 -38.97
N PHE A 7 -8.46 10.56 -39.55
CA PHE A 7 -9.88 10.69 -39.89
C PHE A 7 -10.32 9.75 -41.01
N ALA A 8 -9.46 9.52 -42.01
CA ALA A 8 -9.73 8.58 -43.09
C ALA A 8 -9.72 7.13 -42.59
N ASP A 9 -8.80 6.79 -41.70
CA ASP A 9 -8.72 5.48 -41.06
C ASP A 9 -9.91 5.23 -40.12
N LEU A 10 -10.32 6.25 -39.35
CA LEU A 10 -11.53 6.18 -38.52
C LEU A 10 -12.80 5.98 -39.37
N LYS A 11 -12.91 6.69 -40.50
CA LYS A 11 -14.02 6.48 -41.45
C LYS A 11 -14.02 5.07 -42.06
N ARG A 12 -12.85 4.55 -42.46
CA ARG A 12 -12.73 3.16 -42.99
C ARG A 12 -13.04 2.12 -41.93
N PHE A 13 -12.68 2.37 -40.67
CA PHE A 13 -12.99 1.49 -39.55
C PHE A 13 -14.47 1.52 -39.21
N SER A 14 -15.08 2.71 -39.19
CA SER A 14 -16.51 2.91 -39.00
C SER A 14 -17.35 2.24 -40.10
N SER A 15 -16.94 2.33 -41.37
CA SER A 15 -17.69 1.68 -42.46
C SER A 15 -17.61 0.16 -42.41
N LYS A 16 -16.43 -0.40 -42.07
CA LYS A 16 -16.23 -1.85 -41.92
C LYS A 16 -16.99 -2.42 -40.71
N THR A 17 -16.96 -1.71 -39.58
CA THR A 17 -17.73 -2.10 -38.39
C THR A 17 -19.23 -2.01 -38.67
N PHE A 18 -19.73 -0.95 -39.31
CA PHE A 18 -21.15 -0.80 -39.66
C PHE A 18 -21.65 -1.90 -40.61
N GLN A 19 -20.81 -2.37 -41.54
CA GLN A 19 -21.14 -3.56 -42.34
C GLN A 19 -21.20 -4.84 -41.49
N ALA A 20 -20.32 -5.02 -40.51
CA ALA A 20 -20.37 -6.18 -39.60
C ALA A 20 -21.64 -6.20 -38.72
N PHE A 21 -22.20 -5.03 -38.40
CA PHE A 21 -23.47 -4.89 -37.68
C PHE A 21 -24.70 -5.20 -38.55
N ARG A 22 -24.59 -5.14 -39.88
CA ARG A 22 -25.69 -5.44 -40.80
C ARG A 22 -25.75 -6.93 -41.09
N GLY A 23 -26.80 -7.58 -40.59
CA GLY A 23 -27.10 -8.97 -40.91
C GLY A 23 -27.86 -9.70 -39.80
N PHE A 24 -28.22 -10.94 -40.11
CA PHE A 24 -28.90 -11.83 -39.17
C PHE A 24 -28.14 -13.15 -39.09
N ILE A 25 -28.13 -13.74 -37.90
CA ILE A 25 -27.66 -15.10 -37.67
C ILE A 25 -28.90 -15.97 -37.53
N ILE A 26 -28.92 -17.07 -38.28
CA ILE A 26 -29.97 -18.08 -38.16
C ILE A 26 -29.42 -19.17 -37.27
N ILE A 27 -30.03 -19.34 -36.10
CA ILE A 27 -29.71 -20.44 -35.19
C ILE A 27 -30.73 -21.53 -35.44
N ILE A 28 -30.24 -22.73 -35.73
CA ILE A 28 -31.05 -23.92 -35.87
C ILE A 28 -30.84 -24.74 -34.61
N ALA A 29 -31.90 -24.92 -33.84
CA ALA A 29 -31.89 -25.80 -32.68
C ALA A 29 -32.78 -27.00 -32.95
N PHE A 30 -32.28 -28.20 -32.67
CA PHE A 30 -33.07 -29.43 -32.64
C PHE A 30 -33.47 -29.70 -31.19
N THR A 31 -34.76 -29.88 -30.96
CA THR A 31 -35.27 -30.30 -29.65
C THR A 31 -35.23 -31.82 -29.55
N ASP A 32 -35.17 -32.37 -28.33
CA ASP A 32 -35.16 -33.83 -28.08
C ASP A 32 -36.32 -34.59 -28.74
N ARG A 33 -37.41 -33.90 -29.08
CA ARG A 33 -38.55 -34.47 -29.82
C ARG A 33 -38.37 -34.46 -31.35
N GLY A 34 -37.16 -34.20 -31.85
CA GLY A 34 -36.86 -34.12 -33.28
C GLY A 34 -37.42 -32.88 -33.99
N ARG A 35 -38.10 -31.97 -33.29
CA ARG A 35 -38.60 -30.72 -33.88
C ARG A 35 -37.46 -29.73 -34.05
N MET A 36 -37.24 -29.30 -35.30
CA MET A 36 -36.31 -28.24 -35.68
C MET A 36 -36.96 -26.88 -35.44
N ARG A 37 -36.28 -26.01 -34.70
CA ARG A 37 -36.71 -24.62 -34.48
C ARG A 37 -35.63 -23.68 -35.03
N ARG A 38 -36.05 -22.73 -35.87
CA ARG A 38 -35.17 -21.73 -36.48
C ARG A 38 -35.41 -20.39 -35.80
N PHE A 39 -34.34 -19.77 -35.33
CA PHE A 39 -34.36 -18.45 -34.72
C PHE A 39 -33.54 -17.50 -35.56
N ARG A 40 -34.06 -16.30 -35.83
CA ARG A 40 -33.35 -15.26 -36.56
C ARG A 40 -32.98 -14.15 -35.60
N LEU A 41 -31.69 -14.03 -35.29
CA LEU A 41 -31.16 -13.03 -34.37
C LEU A 41 -30.44 -11.93 -35.16
N LYS A 42 -30.66 -10.67 -34.80
CA LYS A 42 -29.90 -9.54 -35.36
C LYS A 42 -28.46 -9.60 -34.82
N LYS A 43 -27.48 -9.50 -35.72
CA LYS A 43 -26.05 -9.43 -35.32
C LYS A 43 -25.77 -8.29 -34.36
N SER A 44 -26.44 -7.15 -34.54
CA SER A 44 -26.30 -5.99 -33.65
C SER A 44 -26.67 -6.29 -32.20
N LEU A 45 -27.67 -7.15 -31.97
CA LEU A 45 -28.10 -7.52 -30.62
C LEU A 45 -27.02 -8.36 -29.92
N LEU A 46 -26.40 -9.30 -30.65
CA LEU A 46 -25.31 -10.14 -30.16
C LEU A 46 -24.06 -9.34 -29.82
N ILE A 47 -23.69 -8.39 -30.69
CA ILE A 47 -22.51 -7.54 -30.45
C ILE A 47 -22.78 -6.62 -29.25
N PHE A 48 -23.99 -6.06 -29.15
CA PHE A 48 -24.37 -5.24 -28.01
C PHE A 48 -24.35 -6.05 -26.70
N SER A 49 -24.93 -7.25 -26.68
CA SER A 49 -24.89 -8.11 -25.49
C SER A 49 -23.46 -8.51 -25.13
N ALA A 50 -22.62 -8.81 -26.12
CA ALA A 50 -21.20 -9.10 -25.89
C ALA A 50 -20.46 -7.90 -25.29
N PHE A 51 -20.73 -6.69 -25.77
CA PHE A 51 -20.14 -5.47 -25.22
C PHE A 51 -20.58 -5.23 -23.77
N VAL A 52 -21.86 -5.41 -23.47
CA VAL A 52 -22.39 -5.29 -22.10
C VAL A 52 -21.73 -6.31 -21.17
N VAL A 53 -21.58 -7.56 -21.61
CA VAL A 53 -20.88 -8.59 -20.83
C VAL A 53 -19.42 -8.20 -20.60
N LEU A 54 -18.72 -7.76 -21.65
CA LEU A 54 -17.33 -7.32 -21.52
C LEU A 54 -17.18 -6.16 -20.53
N ALA A 55 -18.03 -5.14 -20.65
CA ALA A 55 -18.03 -3.98 -19.77
C ALA A 55 -18.30 -4.39 -18.31
N SER A 56 -19.22 -5.34 -18.08
CA SER A 56 -19.52 -5.86 -16.76
C SER A 56 -18.35 -6.63 -16.15
N ILE A 57 -17.66 -7.46 -16.95
CA ILE A 57 -16.44 -8.18 -16.52
C ILE A 57 -15.34 -7.18 -16.15
N PHE A 58 -15.08 -6.19 -16.99
CA PHE A 58 -14.06 -5.17 -16.74
C PHE A 58 -14.38 -4.32 -15.50
N GLY A 59 -15.62 -3.86 -15.36
CA GLY A 59 -16.06 -3.10 -14.18
C GLY A 59 -15.96 -3.92 -12.89
N SER A 60 -16.30 -5.20 -12.96
CA SER A 60 -16.15 -6.12 -11.82
C SER A 60 -14.68 -6.32 -11.45
N ALA A 61 -13.82 -6.60 -12.43
CA ALA A 61 -12.39 -6.80 -12.20
C ALA A 61 -11.71 -5.59 -11.54
N LEU A 62 -12.05 -4.37 -12.00
CA LEU A 62 -11.57 -3.13 -11.40
C LEU A 62 -12.05 -2.95 -9.96
N SER A 63 -13.31 -3.29 -9.69
CA SER A 63 -13.88 -3.22 -8.34
C SER A 63 -13.21 -4.20 -7.39
N PHE A 64 -12.95 -5.44 -7.85
CA PHE A 64 -12.21 -6.43 -7.07
C PHE A 64 -10.78 -5.95 -6.76
N LEU A 65 -10.07 -5.39 -7.74
CA LEU A 65 -8.73 -4.85 -7.54
C LEU A 65 -8.69 -3.75 -6.46
N GLY A 66 -9.66 -2.82 -6.50
CA GLY A 66 -9.77 -1.74 -5.52
C GLY A 66 -10.03 -2.25 -4.09
N VAL A 67 -10.89 -3.26 -3.94
CA VAL A 67 -11.17 -3.88 -2.62
C VAL A 67 -9.94 -4.60 -2.06
N PHE A 68 -9.18 -5.28 -2.91
CA PHE A 68 -7.93 -5.95 -2.51
C PHE A 68 -6.85 -4.95 -2.08
N GLN A 69 -6.69 -3.84 -2.82
CA GLN A 69 -5.76 -2.78 -2.45
C GLN A 69 -6.13 -2.15 -1.10
N GLY A 70 -7.42 -1.80 -0.91
CA GLY A 70 -7.88 -1.23 0.36
C GLY A 70 -7.68 -2.19 1.55
N SER A 71 -7.81 -3.50 1.33
CA SER A 71 -7.58 -4.52 2.37
C SER A 71 -6.09 -4.68 2.70
N TYR A 72 -5.24 -4.66 1.67
CA TYR A 72 -3.78 -4.75 1.83
C TYR A 72 -3.19 -3.54 2.56
N GLU A 73 -3.63 -2.33 2.19
CA GLU A 73 -3.16 -1.10 2.86
C GLU A 73 -3.55 -1.08 4.34
N ARG A 74 -4.75 -1.53 4.68
CA ARG A 74 -5.19 -1.65 6.09
C ARG A 74 -4.33 -2.64 6.86
N ALA A 75 -4.03 -3.81 6.28
CA ALA A 75 -3.18 -4.81 6.94
C ALA A 75 -1.77 -4.26 7.21
N ARG A 76 -1.21 -3.52 6.24
CA ARG A 76 0.11 -2.86 6.38
C ARG A 76 0.11 -1.75 7.44
N LEU A 77 -0.97 -0.98 7.54
CA LEU A 77 -1.11 0.04 8.58
C LEU A 77 -1.18 -0.59 9.97
N VAL A 78 -1.92 -1.70 10.13
CA VAL A 78 -2.01 -2.43 11.40
C VAL A 78 -0.65 -2.99 11.81
N SER A 79 0.13 -3.55 10.88
CA SER A 79 1.48 -4.05 11.19
C SER A 79 2.42 -2.91 11.60
N LEU A 80 2.36 -1.76 10.92
CA LEU A 80 3.15 -0.57 11.27
C LEU A 80 2.75 0.01 12.63
N GLU A 81 1.46 -0.01 12.96
CA GLU A 81 0.98 0.43 14.27
C GLU A 81 1.47 -0.48 15.40
N ALA A 82 1.47 -1.81 15.17
CA ALA A 82 2.00 -2.77 16.12
C ALA A 82 3.52 -2.59 16.34
N GLU A 83 4.27 -2.34 15.27
CA GLU A 83 5.71 -2.06 15.35
C GLU A 83 6.00 -0.74 16.07
N ASN A 84 5.23 0.32 15.81
CA ASN A 84 5.38 1.57 16.55
C ASN A 84 5.11 1.40 18.04
N ARG A 85 4.09 0.62 18.42
CA ARG A 85 3.81 0.34 19.84
C ARG A 85 4.93 -0.43 20.52
N SER A 86 5.56 -1.39 19.83
CA SER A 86 6.68 -2.13 20.40
C SER A 86 7.94 -1.26 20.55
N LEU A 87 8.20 -0.35 19.61
CA LEU A 87 9.30 0.60 19.74
C LEU A 87 9.08 1.56 20.91
N VAL A 88 7.86 2.05 21.12
CA VAL A 88 7.51 2.89 22.27
C VAL A 88 7.76 2.16 23.59
N SER A 89 7.30 0.91 23.71
CA SER A 89 7.51 0.15 24.95
C SER A 89 8.98 -0.17 25.23
N LEU A 90 9.78 -0.40 24.19
CA LEU A 90 11.23 -0.56 24.31
C LEU A 90 11.90 0.73 24.81
N LEU A 91 11.48 1.89 24.30
CA LEU A 91 12.01 3.19 24.73
C LEU A 91 11.64 3.50 26.18
N GLU A 92 10.42 3.19 26.61
CA GLU A 92 9.99 3.32 28.00
C GLU A 92 10.83 2.44 28.93
N GLY A 93 11.05 1.16 28.55
CA GLY A 93 11.91 0.26 29.32
C GLY A 93 13.36 0.76 29.43
N GLN A 94 13.92 1.32 28.35
CA GLN A 94 15.25 1.93 28.39
C GLN A 94 15.30 3.18 29.27
N ALA A 95 14.25 4.02 29.24
CA ALA A 95 14.14 5.19 30.10
C ALA A 95 14.12 4.80 31.58
N GLU A 96 13.38 3.75 31.94
CA GLU A 96 13.38 3.22 33.30
C GLU A 96 14.75 2.70 33.73
N GLN A 97 15.44 1.95 32.87
CA GLN A 97 16.81 1.47 33.17
C GLN A 97 17.78 2.63 33.37
N LEU A 98 17.75 3.65 32.50
CA LEU A 98 18.57 4.85 32.65
C LEU A 98 18.27 5.61 33.94
N SER A 99 17.00 5.64 34.36
CA SER A 99 16.61 6.27 35.63
C SER A 99 17.22 5.55 36.84
N LYS A 100 17.23 4.20 36.83
CA LYS A 100 17.84 3.38 37.88
C LYS A 100 19.35 3.57 37.92
N LEU A 101 20.02 3.53 36.77
CA LEU A 101 21.46 3.79 36.69
C LEU A 101 21.82 5.18 37.21
N ARG A 102 21.01 6.19 36.90
CA ARG A 102 21.24 7.55 37.41
C ARG A 102 21.15 7.61 38.94
N GLN A 103 20.16 6.92 39.52
CA GLN A 103 20.02 6.84 40.97
C GLN A 103 21.21 6.12 41.63
N GLU A 104 21.71 5.04 41.02
CA GLU A 104 22.91 4.34 41.50
C GLU A 104 24.17 5.21 41.41
N LEU A 105 24.35 5.97 40.32
CA LEU A 105 25.45 6.92 40.19
C LEU A 105 25.41 8.02 41.26
N ASP A 106 24.22 8.52 41.59
CA ASP A 106 24.09 9.54 42.63
C ASP A 106 24.43 8.96 44.01
N ARG A 107 24.03 7.70 44.30
CA ARG A 107 24.47 6.98 45.51
C ARG A 107 25.98 6.76 45.55
N LEU A 108 26.59 6.37 44.44
CA LEU A 108 28.04 6.19 44.34
C LEU A 108 28.79 7.50 44.58
N LYS A 109 28.28 8.63 44.06
CA LYS A 109 28.85 9.96 44.34
C LYS A 109 28.71 10.36 45.81
N GLU A 110 27.61 10.01 46.46
CA GLU A 110 27.42 10.27 47.88
C GLU A 110 28.38 9.43 48.73
N LEU A 111 28.58 8.16 48.39
CA LEU A 111 29.60 7.31 49.00
C LEU A 111 31.01 7.83 48.76
N GLU A 112 31.32 8.29 47.54
CA GLU A 112 32.60 8.90 47.22
C GLU A 112 32.84 10.16 48.06
N ARG A 113 31.85 11.06 48.17
CA ARG A 113 31.95 12.26 49.02
C ARG A 113 32.14 11.90 50.49
N SER A 114 31.45 10.87 50.97
CA SER A 114 31.53 10.40 52.36
C SER A 114 32.91 9.80 52.66
N LEU A 115 33.42 8.92 51.78
CA LEU A 115 34.76 8.34 51.89
C LEU A 115 35.85 9.42 51.82
N ARG A 116 35.66 10.41 50.94
CA ARG A 116 36.60 11.51 50.78
C ARG A 116 36.66 12.41 52.02
N ALA A 117 35.51 12.70 52.64
CA ALA A 117 35.41 13.43 53.90
C ALA A 117 36.08 12.68 55.05
N VAL A 118 35.90 11.35 55.14
CA VAL A 118 36.57 10.50 56.14
C VAL A 118 38.08 10.41 55.90
N ALA A 119 38.51 10.38 54.65
CA ALA A 119 39.92 10.33 54.26
C ALA A 119 40.63 11.71 54.31
N GLY A 120 39.94 12.79 54.69
CA GLY A 120 40.53 14.13 54.83
C GLY A 120 40.84 14.86 53.52
N PHE A 121 40.37 14.34 52.38
CA PHE A 121 40.51 15.00 51.08
C PHE A 121 39.32 15.99 50.88
N GLY A 122 39.60 17.24 50.50
CA GLY A 122 38.57 18.27 50.26
C GLY A 122 37.63 17.98 49.06
N PRO A 123 36.59 18.80 48.82
CA PRO A 123 35.53 18.53 47.83
C PRO A 123 36.06 18.34 46.39
N PRO A 124 35.40 17.51 45.56
CA PRO A 124 35.86 17.21 44.21
C PRO A 124 35.82 18.43 43.28
N SER A 125 36.92 18.63 42.54
CA SER A 125 37.01 19.58 41.44
C SER A 125 36.06 19.17 40.30
N PRO A 126 35.17 20.04 39.81
CA PRO A 126 34.21 19.70 38.78
C PRO A 126 34.87 19.75 37.41
N GLY A 127 35.11 18.59 36.79
CA GLY A 127 35.33 18.53 35.34
C GLY A 127 36.45 17.64 34.87
N VAL A 128 36.23 16.32 34.87
CA VAL A 128 36.89 15.42 33.93
C VAL A 128 35.84 14.44 33.45
N GLY A 129 35.33 14.63 32.22
CA GLY A 129 34.36 13.67 31.65
C GLY A 129 33.37 14.19 30.61
N ARG A 130 33.54 15.41 30.05
CA ARG A 130 32.64 15.90 28.99
C ARG A 130 33.37 16.20 27.68
N LYS A 131 34.00 15.20 27.06
CA LYS A 131 34.24 15.13 25.60
C LYS A 131 34.47 13.68 25.14
N ALA A 132 33.39 12.94 24.95
CA ALA A 132 33.35 11.81 24.02
C ALA A 132 31.93 11.72 23.48
N GLY A 133 31.74 11.96 22.18
CA GLY A 133 30.44 11.84 21.51
C GLY A 133 29.83 13.16 21.02
N GLN A 134 30.60 14.04 20.40
CA GLN A 134 30.04 15.04 19.49
C GLN A 134 30.17 14.46 18.07
N VAL A 135 29.15 13.72 17.65
CA VAL A 135 28.99 13.33 16.24
C VAL A 135 28.57 14.59 15.49
N PRO A 136 29.31 15.07 14.47
CA PRO A 136 28.84 16.17 13.66
C PRO A 136 27.75 15.63 12.72
N LEU A 137 26.53 16.11 12.93
CA LEU A 137 25.48 16.11 11.92
C LEU A 137 25.98 16.94 10.74
N GLY A 138 26.46 16.27 9.70
CA GLY A 138 26.62 16.85 8.37
C GLY A 138 25.25 17.28 7.86
N ARG A 139 25.06 18.58 7.74
CA ARG A 139 24.05 19.19 6.88
C ARG A 139 24.72 19.50 5.54
N GLU A 140 23.91 19.32 4.50
CA GLU A 140 24.06 19.67 3.08
C GLU A 140 24.76 18.63 2.18
#